data_AF-I4ECY5-F1
#
_entry.id   AF-I4ECY5-F1
#
_cell.length_a   1.000
_cell.length_b   1.000
_cell.length_c   1.000
_cell.angle_alpha   90.00
_cell.angle_beta   90.00
_cell.angle_gamma   90.00
#
_symmetry.space_group_name_H-M   'P 1'
#
loop_
_entity.id
_entity.type
_entity.pdbx_description
1 polymer ?
#
loop_
_entity_poly.entity_id
_entity_poly.type
_entity_poly.pdbx_seq_one_letter_code
_entity_poly.pdbx_strand_id
1 'polypeptide(L)'
;MVRELLARAGLDGSISPEELAPAFAVAGEQYARHWEQRNDLVQDPLPGVHALLEHLADDGRFALAIVTGTARRIAEVKLRRHRLDRYFPTGAFGDEVEDRIELVRLAISRAERHFSTSFPPGRIAALGDTPHDIACGHACGTAGLGIATGQHSVETLTAAGADAVVPDLTDTGAVVRALLAITGEG
;
A
#
# COMPACT_ATOMS: atom_id res chain seq x y z
N MET A 1 7.47 8.54 -7.76
CA MET A 1 8.46 7.72 -7.02
C MET A 1 9.73 7.40 -7.82
N VAL A 2 9.70 6.58 -8.90
CA VAL A 2 10.93 6.27 -9.68
C VAL A 2 11.43 7.47 -10.49
N ARG A 3 10.55 8.19 -11.21
CA ARG A 3 10.95 9.41 -11.93
C ARG A 3 11.47 10.51 -11.00
N GLU A 4 10.90 10.64 -9.80
CA GLU A 4 11.43 11.56 -8.79
C GLU A 4 12.82 11.13 -8.31
N LEU A 5 13.07 9.82 -8.18
CA LEU A 5 14.39 9.29 -7.83
C LEU A 5 15.41 9.55 -8.95
N LEU A 6 15.01 9.33 -10.21
CA LEU A 6 15.82 9.65 -11.40
C LEU A 6 16.14 11.15 -11.46
N ALA A 7 15.12 12.00 -11.27
CA ALA A 7 15.29 13.46 -11.23
C ALA A 7 16.24 13.89 -10.09
N ARG A 8 16.10 13.30 -8.89
CA ARG A 8 17.02 13.53 -7.75
C ARG A 8 18.43 13.04 -8.02
N ALA A 9 18.59 12.01 -8.85
CA ALA A 9 19.88 11.49 -9.31
C ALA A 9 20.46 12.28 -10.50
N GLY A 10 19.75 13.31 -11.00
CA GLY A 10 20.17 14.10 -12.16
C GLY A 10 20.09 13.36 -13.49
N LEU A 11 19.33 12.25 -13.54
CA LEU A 11 19.12 11.46 -14.75
C LEU A 11 17.93 12.01 -15.52
N ASP A 12 18.07 12.07 -16.84
CA ASP A 12 16.99 12.48 -17.74
C ASP A 12 15.79 11.53 -17.61
N GLY A 13 14.61 12.13 -17.40
CA GLY A 13 13.34 11.43 -17.24
C GLY A 13 12.67 11.07 -18.57
N SER A 14 13.36 11.22 -19.71
CA SER A 14 12.86 10.92 -21.06
C SER A 14 12.62 9.43 -21.34
N ILE A 15 12.95 8.54 -20.40
CA ILE A 15 12.72 7.09 -20.50
C ILE A 15 11.21 6.81 -20.59
N SER A 16 10.78 6.08 -21.61
CA SER A 16 9.37 5.70 -21.75
C SER A 16 8.93 4.75 -20.64
N PRO A 17 7.63 4.67 -20.29
CA PRO A 17 7.14 3.70 -19.31
C PRO A 17 7.50 2.24 -19.67
N GLU A 18 7.51 1.91 -20.96
CA GLU A 18 7.84 0.57 -21.48
C GLU A 18 9.32 0.20 -21.25
N GLU A 19 10.22 1.17 -21.30
CA GLU A 19 11.64 0.98 -20.99
C GLU A 19 11.91 1.04 -19.47
N LEU A 20 11.14 1.86 -18.76
CA LEU A 20 11.32 2.09 -17.34
C LEU A 20 10.91 0.89 -16.49
N ALA A 21 9.80 0.22 -16.82
CA ALA A 21 9.29 -0.91 -16.05
C ALA A 21 10.29 -2.09 -15.96
N PRO A 22 10.87 -2.60 -17.08
CA PRO A 22 11.90 -3.62 -17.03
C PRO A 22 13.15 -3.18 -16.26
N ALA A 23 13.60 -1.94 -16.45
CA ALA A 23 14.75 -1.40 -15.73
C ALA A 23 14.49 -1.34 -14.21
N PHE A 24 13.29 -0.92 -13.82
CA PHE A 24 12.89 -0.87 -12.41
C PHE A 24 12.78 -2.27 -11.81
N ALA A 25 12.24 -3.25 -12.54
CA ALA A 25 12.19 -4.64 -12.11
C ALA A 25 13.60 -5.21 -11.90
N VAL A 26 14.54 -4.99 -12.83
CA VAL A 26 15.94 -5.44 -12.69
C VAL A 26 16.61 -4.77 -11.49
N ALA A 27 16.47 -3.45 -11.35
CA ALA A 27 17.01 -2.72 -10.19
C ALA A 27 16.41 -3.24 -8.88
N GLY A 28 15.10 -3.53 -8.89
CA GLY A 28 14.38 -4.11 -7.76
C GLY A 28 14.90 -5.48 -7.36
N GLU A 29 15.18 -6.36 -8.32
CA GLU A 29 15.77 -7.67 -8.09
C GLU A 29 17.18 -7.55 -7.49
N GLN A 30 18.02 -6.65 -8.01
CA GLN A 30 19.37 -6.44 -7.46
C GLN A 30 19.31 -5.88 -6.03
N TYR A 31 18.43 -4.91 -5.78
CA TYR A 31 18.20 -4.37 -4.44
C TYR A 31 17.72 -5.47 -3.49
N ALA A 32 16.74 -6.26 -3.90
CA ALA A 32 16.18 -7.34 -3.10
C ALA A 32 17.24 -8.39 -2.72
N ARG A 33 18.09 -8.81 -3.66
CA ARG A 33 19.22 -9.73 -3.38
C ARG A 33 20.20 -9.14 -2.38
N HIS A 34 20.53 -7.87 -2.53
CA HIS A 34 21.40 -7.19 -1.57
C HIS A 34 20.77 -7.13 -0.18
N TRP A 35 19.45 -6.88 -0.11
CA TRP A 35 18.71 -6.74 1.14
C TRP A 35 18.48 -8.09 1.85
N GLU A 36 18.30 -9.19 1.10
CA GLU A 36 18.24 -10.56 1.65
C GLU A 36 19.54 -10.95 2.37
N GLN A 37 20.68 -10.38 1.97
CA GLN A 37 21.99 -10.66 2.55
C GLN A 37 22.34 -9.74 3.75
N ARG A 38 21.54 -8.70 4.00
CA ARG A 38 21.78 -7.67 5.02
C ARG A 38 20.87 -7.87 6.23
N ASN A 39 21.44 -8.04 7.43
CA ASN A 39 20.66 -8.17 8.68
C ASN A 39 20.55 -6.90 9.52
N ASP A 40 21.23 -5.84 9.11
CA ASP A 40 21.40 -4.59 9.83
C ASP A 40 20.53 -3.44 9.29
N LEU A 41 19.80 -3.65 8.19
CA LEU A 41 18.89 -2.66 7.59
C LEU A 41 17.41 -2.93 7.87
N VAL A 42 17.14 -3.80 8.85
CA VAL A 42 15.78 -4.22 9.17
C VAL A 42 15.12 -3.15 10.00
N GLN A 43 14.13 -2.49 9.40
CA GLN A 43 13.19 -1.69 10.16
C GLN A 43 12.05 -2.60 10.57
N ASP A 44 11.72 -2.61 11.85
CA ASP A 44 10.55 -3.33 12.32
C ASP A 44 9.27 -2.70 11.75
N PRO A 45 8.20 -3.50 11.55
CA PRO A 45 6.90 -2.96 11.19
C PRO A 45 6.40 -2.00 12.27
N LEU A 46 5.53 -1.09 11.88
CA LEU A 46 4.88 -0.19 12.83
C LEU A 46 4.21 -1.01 13.96
N PRO A 47 4.24 -0.52 15.21
CA PRO A 47 3.52 -1.16 16.31
C PRO A 47 2.05 -1.40 15.94
N GLY A 48 1.57 -2.62 16.19
CA GLY A 48 0.19 -3.03 15.92
C GLY A 48 -0.07 -3.64 14.53
N VAL A 49 0.86 -3.54 13.57
CA VAL A 49 0.68 -4.10 12.21
C VAL A 49 0.36 -5.60 12.23
N HIS A 50 1.11 -6.40 12.99
CA HIS A 50 0.86 -7.85 13.07
C HIS A 50 -0.52 -8.16 13.65
N ALA A 51 -0.87 -7.54 14.77
CA ALA A 51 -2.15 -7.76 15.44
C ALA A 51 -3.34 -7.34 14.55
N LEU A 52 -3.21 -6.21 13.86
CA LEU A 52 -4.22 -5.74 12.91
C LEU A 52 -4.38 -6.71 11.73
N LEU A 53 -3.28 -7.09 11.08
CA LEU A 53 -3.35 -7.97 9.90
C LEU A 53 -3.84 -9.38 10.25
N GLU A 54 -3.46 -9.91 11.42
CA GLU A 54 -4.00 -11.17 11.93
C GLU A 54 -5.52 -11.07 12.15
N HIS A 55 -5.99 -10.02 12.83
CA HIS A 55 -7.41 -9.81 13.04
C HIS A 55 -8.20 -9.67 11.74
N LEU A 56 -7.71 -8.86 10.79
CA LEU A 56 -8.37 -8.66 9.51
C LEU A 56 -8.38 -9.92 8.65
N ALA A 57 -7.33 -10.75 8.71
CA ALA A 57 -7.26 -11.99 7.93
C ALA A 57 -8.16 -13.10 8.51
N ASP A 58 -8.35 -13.12 9.83
CA ASP A 58 -9.24 -14.08 10.50
C ASP A 58 -10.72 -13.65 10.44
N ASP A 59 -11.00 -12.37 10.14
CA ASP A 59 -12.34 -11.83 9.98
C ASP A 59 -12.80 -11.93 8.53
N GLY A 60 -13.73 -12.87 8.26
CA GLY A 60 -14.26 -13.16 6.92
C GLY A 60 -15.00 -12.02 6.21
N ARG A 61 -15.11 -10.83 6.82
CA ARG A 61 -15.61 -9.61 6.16
C ARG A 61 -14.55 -8.89 5.33
N PHE A 62 -13.26 -9.11 5.61
CA PHE A 62 -12.18 -8.37 4.98
C PHE A 62 -11.45 -9.18 3.90
N ALA A 63 -11.07 -8.48 2.84
CA ALA A 63 -10.20 -8.97 1.79
C ALA A 63 -8.98 -8.07 1.72
N LEU A 64 -7.79 -8.63 1.85
CA LEU A 64 -6.55 -7.87 1.93
C LEU A 64 -5.79 -7.92 0.59
N ALA A 65 -5.32 -6.76 0.16
CA ALA A 65 -4.45 -6.60 -0.99
C ALA A 65 -3.40 -5.53 -0.72
N ILE A 66 -2.19 -5.69 -1.26
CA ILE A 66 -1.13 -4.68 -1.13
C ILE A 66 -1.02 -3.80 -2.38
N VAL A 67 -0.84 -2.50 -2.16
CA VAL A 67 -0.52 -1.54 -3.23
C VAL A 67 0.73 -0.76 -2.82
N THR A 68 1.77 -0.82 -3.62
CA THR A 68 3.01 -0.09 -3.32
C THR A 68 3.71 0.36 -4.59
N GLY A 69 4.24 1.59 -4.58
CA GLY A 69 5.07 2.08 -5.68
C GLY A 69 6.43 1.37 -5.79
N THR A 70 6.79 0.52 -4.82
CA THR A 70 8.04 -0.26 -4.86
C THR A 70 7.96 -1.42 -5.85
N ALA A 71 9.11 -1.81 -6.40
CA ALA A 71 9.19 -2.99 -7.24
C ALA A 71 8.76 -4.24 -6.46
N ARG A 72 8.03 -5.16 -7.12
CA ARG A 72 7.46 -6.36 -6.48
C ARG A 72 8.46 -7.10 -5.62
N ARG A 73 9.64 -7.37 -6.16
CA ARG A 73 10.66 -8.15 -5.43
C ARG A 73 11.12 -7.48 -4.14
N ILE A 74 11.23 -6.14 -4.12
CA ILE A 74 11.58 -5.40 -2.91
C ILE A 74 10.48 -5.56 -1.86
N ALA A 75 9.21 -5.38 -2.26
CA ALA A 75 8.07 -5.53 -1.37
C ALA A 75 7.99 -6.94 -0.78
N GLU A 76 8.14 -7.97 -1.61
CA GLU A 76 8.11 -9.37 -1.18
C GLU A 76 9.19 -9.68 -0.14
N VAL A 77 10.43 -9.25 -0.37
CA VAL A 77 11.52 -9.47 0.58
C VAL A 77 11.24 -8.78 1.91
N LYS A 78 10.78 -7.52 1.87
CA LYS A 78 10.39 -6.77 3.08
C LYS A 78 9.28 -7.48 3.86
N LEU A 79 8.22 -7.91 3.18
CA LEU A 79 7.09 -8.59 3.83
C LEU A 79 7.49 -9.96 4.41
N ARG A 80 8.18 -10.81 3.63
CA ARG A 80 8.59 -12.15 4.05
C ARG A 80 9.47 -12.13 5.29
N ARG A 81 10.35 -11.13 5.38
CA ARG A 81 11.23 -10.95 6.53
C ARG A 81 10.46 -10.80 7.85
N HIS A 82 9.29 -10.18 7.80
CA HIS A 82 8.40 -9.99 8.94
C HIS A 82 7.21 -10.95 8.94
N ARG A 83 7.20 -11.94 8.04
CA ARG A 83 6.10 -12.90 7.85
C ARG A 83 4.75 -12.25 7.58
N LEU A 84 4.77 -11.09 6.92
CA LEU A 84 3.57 -10.31 6.58
C LEU A 84 3.02 -10.66 5.19
N ASP A 85 3.81 -11.34 4.36
CA ASP A 85 3.45 -11.70 2.98
C ASP A 85 2.21 -12.62 2.93
N ARG A 86 2.06 -13.50 3.92
CA ARG A 86 0.89 -14.38 4.07
C ARG A 86 -0.46 -13.66 4.15
N TYR A 87 -0.50 -12.39 4.54
CA TYR A 87 -1.73 -11.61 4.67
C TYR A 87 -2.19 -10.98 3.36
N PHE A 88 -1.32 -10.90 2.35
CA PHE A 88 -1.60 -10.23 1.08
C PHE A 88 -1.51 -11.21 -0.09
N PRO A 89 -2.59 -11.96 -0.36
CA PRO A 89 -2.58 -12.95 -1.45
C PRO A 89 -2.60 -12.31 -2.85
N THR A 90 -2.83 -11.00 -2.93
CA THR A 90 -2.92 -10.24 -4.17
C THR A 90 -2.44 -8.80 -3.98
N GLY A 91 -2.08 -8.12 -5.07
CA GLY A 91 -1.58 -6.75 -5.02
C GLY A 91 -1.07 -6.21 -6.35
N ALA A 92 -0.61 -4.96 -6.33
CA ALA A 92 0.01 -4.28 -7.46
C ALA A 92 1.26 -3.49 -7.02
N PHE A 93 2.29 -3.54 -7.87
CA PHE A 93 3.63 -3.05 -7.57
C PHE A 93 4.11 -2.03 -8.62
N GLY A 94 4.94 -1.07 -8.22
CA GLY A 94 5.29 0.07 -9.07
C GLY A 94 6.24 -0.24 -10.24
N ASP A 95 6.79 -1.45 -10.31
CA ASP A 95 7.49 -1.97 -11.48
C ASP A 95 6.54 -2.50 -12.57
N GLU A 96 5.23 -2.49 -12.32
CA GLU A 96 4.21 -2.89 -13.29
C GLU A 96 3.50 -1.69 -13.92
N VAL A 97 3.19 -0.70 -13.10
CA VAL A 97 2.44 0.50 -13.50
C VAL A 97 3.01 1.69 -12.76
N GLU A 98 3.38 2.73 -13.51
CA GLU A 98 3.96 3.94 -12.94
C GLU A 98 2.92 4.85 -12.28
N ASP A 99 1.77 5.03 -12.94
CA ASP A 99 0.70 5.88 -12.43
C ASP A 99 0.04 5.24 -11.20
N ARG A 100 -0.06 6.00 -10.11
CA ARG A 100 -0.54 5.49 -8.82
C ARG A 100 -2.03 5.14 -8.88
N ILE A 101 -2.83 5.87 -9.65
CA ILE A 101 -4.27 5.62 -9.79
C ILE A 101 -4.47 4.32 -10.58
N GLU A 102 -3.76 4.15 -11.69
CA GLU A 102 -3.78 2.90 -12.46
C GLU A 102 -3.25 1.71 -11.63
N LEU A 103 -2.27 1.94 -10.76
CA LEU A 103 -1.77 0.92 -9.85
C LEU A 103 -2.83 0.46 -8.82
N VAL A 104 -3.59 1.40 -8.24
CA VAL A 104 -4.70 1.08 -7.34
C VAL A 104 -5.82 0.34 -8.10
N ARG A 105 -6.18 0.79 -9.31
CA ARG A 105 -7.16 0.10 -10.18
C ARG A 105 -6.72 -1.33 -10.50
N LEU A 106 -5.44 -1.53 -10.81
CA LEU A 106 -4.87 -2.86 -11.05
C LEU A 106 -5.01 -3.76 -9.82
N ALA A 107 -4.73 -3.24 -8.63
CA ALA A 107 -4.86 -3.98 -7.38
C ALA A 107 -6.31 -4.40 -7.10
N ILE A 108 -7.27 -3.48 -7.27
CA ILE A 108 -8.70 -3.76 -7.12
C ILE A 108 -9.11 -4.87 -8.10
N SER A 109 -8.77 -4.72 -9.37
CA SER A 109 -9.09 -5.71 -10.41
C SER A 109 -8.50 -7.09 -10.12
N ARG A 110 -7.29 -7.15 -9.54
CA ARG A 110 -6.67 -8.42 -9.11
C ARG A 110 -7.30 -8.98 -7.86
N ALA A 111 -7.71 -8.15 -6.91
CA ALA A 111 -8.44 -8.57 -5.72
C ALA A 111 -9.79 -9.20 -6.12
N GLU A 112 -10.56 -8.55 -6.99
CA GLU A 112 -11.85 -9.08 -7.45
C GLU A 112 -11.71 -10.46 -8.11
N ARG A 113 -10.69 -10.64 -8.96
CA ARG A 113 -10.38 -11.95 -9.55
C ARG A 113 -9.94 -12.99 -8.51
N HIS A 114 -9.08 -12.61 -7.58
CA HIS A 114 -8.55 -13.52 -6.57
C HIS A 114 -9.65 -14.03 -5.63
N PHE A 115 -10.47 -13.11 -5.11
CA PHE A 115 -11.55 -13.42 -4.18
C PHE A 115 -12.85 -13.87 -4.87
N SER A 116 -12.88 -13.88 -6.21
CA SER A 116 -14.07 -14.20 -7.01
C SER A 116 -15.32 -13.40 -6.58
N THR A 117 -15.10 -12.12 -6.26
CA THR A 117 -16.13 -11.19 -5.78
C THR A 117 -15.92 -9.82 -6.38
N SER A 118 -16.97 -9.01 -6.48
CA SER A 118 -16.81 -7.60 -6.87
C SER A 118 -16.80 -6.72 -5.62
N PHE A 119 -15.94 -5.71 -5.63
CA PHE A 119 -15.84 -4.73 -4.54
C PHE A 119 -16.33 -3.37 -5.04
N PRO A 120 -17.56 -2.96 -4.72
CA PRO A 120 -18.07 -1.69 -5.21
C PRO A 120 -17.33 -0.49 -4.58
N PRO A 121 -17.31 0.69 -5.24
CA PRO A 121 -16.66 1.94 -4.79
C PRO A 121 -17.08 2.56 -3.43
N GLY A 122 -17.69 1.80 -2.54
CA GLY A 122 -17.94 2.18 -1.14
C GLY A 122 -17.61 1.05 -0.17
N ARG A 123 -17.06 -0.06 -0.66
CA ARG A 123 -16.67 -1.25 0.12
C ARG A 123 -15.17 -1.51 0.10
N ILE A 124 -14.41 -0.54 -0.38
CA ILE A 124 -12.95 -0.59 -0.46
C ILE A 124 -12.41 0.57 0.37
N ALA A 125 -11.46 0.28 1.26
CA ALA A 125 -10.69 1.29 1.96
C ALA A 125 -9.22 1.20 1.54
N ALA A 126 -8.65 2.31 1.08
CA ALA A 126 -7.21 2.48 0.90
C ALA A 126 -6.60 3.05 2.17
N LEU A 127 -5.50 2.44 2.63
CA LEU A 127 -4.81 2.83 3.85
C LEU A 127 -3.48 3.49 3.48
N GLY A 128 -3.18 4.64 4.07
CA GLY A 128 -1.93 5.35 3.83
C GLY A 128 -1.63 6.47 4.82
N ASP A 129 -0.39 6.92 4.84
CA ASP A 129 0.11 7.94 5.76
C ASP A 129 0.37 9.30 5.08
N THR A 130 0.05 9.42 3.79
CA THR A 130 0.24 10.66 3.03
C THR A 130 -1.06 11.20 2.44
N PRO A 131 -1.19 12.53 2.25
CA PRO A 131 -2.28 13.12 1.47
C PRO A 131 -2.43 12.53 0.06
N HIS A 132 -1.32 12.07 -0.53
CA HIS A 132 -1.33 11.45 -1.84
C HIS A 132 -2.02 10.08 -1.83
N ASP A 133 -1.90 9.30 -0.74
CA ASP A 133 -2.60 8.02 -0.63
C ASP A 133 -4.12 8.23 -0.57
N ILE A 134 -4.56 9.24 0.18
CA ILE A 134 -5.97 9.65 0.28
C ILE A 134 -6.51 10.06 -1.09
N ALA A 135 -5.83 11.00 -1.76
CA ALA A 135 -6.25 11.49 -3.07
C ALA A 135 -6.31 10.37 -4.13
N CYS A 136 -5.34 9.46 -4.14
CA CYS A 136 -5.34 8.33 -5.07
C CYS A 136 -6.46 7.33 -4.79
N GLY A 137 -6.75 7.05 -3.51
CA GLY A 137 -7.87 6.21 -3.12
C GLY A 137 -9.20 6.76 -3.63
N HIS A 138 -9.47 8.04 -3.37
CA HIS A 138 -10.69 8.70 -3.83
C HIS A 138 -10.81 8.74 -5.35
N ALA A 139 -9.72 8.96 -6.08
CA ALA A 139 -9.71 8.91 -7.55
C ALA A 139 -10.04 7.52 -8.13
N CYS A 140 -9.95 6.48 -7.29
CA CYS A 140 -10.35 5.11 -7.61
C CYS A 140 -11.71 4.72 -7.01
N GLY A 141 -12.38 5.65 -6.32
CA GLY A 141 -13.63 5.38 -5.62
C GLY A 141 -13.45 4.48 -4.40
N THR A 142 -12.32 4.56 -3.71
CA THR A 142 -12.16 3.91 -2.40
C THR A 142 -12.32 4.95 -1.29
N ALA A 143 -12.79 4.53 -0.11
CA ALA A 143 -12.61 5.34 1.08
C ALA A 143 -11.12 5.42 1.45
N GLY A 144 -10.70 6.50 2.10
CA GLY A 144 -9.33 6.72 2.56
C GLY A 144 -9.23 6.69 4.08
N LEU A 145 -8.50 5.71 4.62
CA LEU A 145 -8.11 5.69 6.03
C LEU A 145 -6.68 6.22 6.18
N GLY A 146 -6.56 7.42 6.77
CA GLY A 146 -5.28 8.01 7.11
C GLY A 146 -4.65 7.37 8.35
N ILE A 147 -3.34 7.11 8.31
CA ILE A 147 -2.58 6.58 9.44
C ILE A 147 -1.46 7.58 9.78
N ALA A 148 -1.61 8.32 10.89
CA ALA A 148 -0.73 9.43 11.24
C ALA A 148 0.60 9.01 11.91
N THR A 149 1.19 7.90 11.45
CA THR A 149 2.51 7.39 11.90
C THR A 149 3.67 7.88 11.03
N GLY A 150 3.35 8.51 9.88
CA GLY A 150 4.31 9.05 8.94
C GLY A 150 4.74 10.48 9.27
N GLN A 151 5.01 11.28 8.23
CA GLN A 151 5.37 12.70 8.38
C GLN A 151 4.15 13.62 8.53
N HIS A 152 2.95 13.11 8.33
CA HIS A 152 1.71 13.88 8.30
C HIS A 152 0.86 13.61 9.55
N SER A 153 0.42 14.68 10.20
CA SER A 153 -0.41 14.60 11.40
C SER A 153 -1.85 14.21 11.08
N VAL A 154 -2.63 13.92 12.13
CA VAL A 154 -4.07 13.65 12.01
C VAL A 154 -4.78 14.82 11.32
N GLU A 155 -4.47 16.05 11.71
CA GLU A 155 -5.05 17.26 11.14
C GLU A 155 -4.69 17.41 9.66
N THR A 156 -3.46 17.05 9.28
CA THR A 156 -3.00 17.12 7.89
C THR A 156 -3.75 16.13 7.01
N LEU A 157 -3.90 14.88 7.46
CA LEU A 157 -4.63 13.84 6.71
C LEU A 157 -6.13 14.11 6.66
N THR A 158 -6.69 14.67 7.74
CA THR A 158 -8.09 15.12 7.77
C THR A 158 -8.31 16.26 6.78
N ALA A 159 -7.43 17.26 6.76
CA ALA A 159 -7.50 18.37 5.81
C ALA A 159 -7.29 17.93 4.35
N ALA A 160 -6.56 16.83 4.14
CA ALA A 160 -6.43 16.19 2.83
C ALA A 160 -7.68 15.42 2.38
N GLY A 161 -8.70 15.32 3.24
CA GLY A 161 -9.99 14.72 2.92
C GLY A 161 -10.18 13.27 3.36
N ALA A 162 -9.29 12.71 4.18
CA ALA A 162 -9.43 11.33 4.65
C ALA A 162 -10.80 11.09 5.31
N ASP A 163 -11.46 9.98 4.96
CA ASP A 163 -12.79 9.62 5.49
C ASP A 163 -12.73 9.25 6.99
N ALA A 164 -11.59 8.71 7.41
CA ALA A 164 -11.23 8.55 8.81
C ALA A 164 -9.71 8.65 8.96
N VAL A 165 -9.25 8.96 10.18
CA VAL A 165 -7.83 9.00 10.51
C VAL A 165 -7.60 8.36 11.87
N VAL A 166 -6.58 7.50 11.95
CA VAL A 166 -6.09 6.92 13.20
C VAL A 166 -4.68 7.43 13.51
N PRO A 167 -4.33 7.66 14.79
CA PRO A 167 -3.00 8.14 15.15
C PRO A 167 -1.92 7.08 14.94
N ASP A 168 -2.26 5.81 15.13
CA ASP A 168 -1.40 4.64 14.94
C ASP A 168 -2.24 3.36 14.75
N LEU A 169 -1.58 2.21 14.72
CA LEU A 169 -2.19 0.90 14.49
C LEU A 169 -2.27 0.03 15.76
N THR A 170 -1.97 0.59 16.94
CA THR A 170 -1.86 -0.18 18.19
C THR A 170 -3.22 -0.58 18.77
N ASP A 171 -4.29 0.16 18.47
CA ASP A 171 -5.68 -0.22 18.80
C ASP A 171 -6.37 -0.83 17.57
N THR A 172 -6.24 -2.15 17.42
CA THR A 172 -6.91 -2.90 16.35
C THR A 172 -8.42 -2.65 16.31
N GLY A 173 -9.08 -2.54 17.48
CA GLY A 173 -10.51 -2.31 17.55
C GLY A 173 -10.91 -0.94 17.02
N ALA A 174 -10.12 0.10 17.28
CA ALA A 174 -10.33 1.43 16.72
C ALA A 174 -10.17 1.44 15.20
N VAL A 175 -9.13 0.79 14.67
CA VAL A 175 -8.90 0.69 13.23
C VAL A 175 -10.07 -0.04 12.54
N VAL A 176 -10.50 -1.19 13.08
CA VAL A 176 -11.63 -1.95 12.51
C VAL A 176 -12.93 -1.15 12.54
N ARG A 177 -13.23 -0.45 13.65
CA ARG A 177 -14.40 0.44 13.71
C ARG A 177 -14.34 1.55 12.66
N ALA A 178 -13.16 2.16 12.46
CA ALA A 178 -12.98 3.17 11.43
C ALA A 178 -13.21 2.61 10.03
N LEU A 179 -12.66 1.42 9.72
CA LEU A 179 -12.87 0.75 8.44
C LEU A 179 -14.36 0.48 8.18
N LEU A 180 -15.06 -0.14 9.12
CA LEU A 180 -16.49 -0.46 8.97
C LEU A 180 -17.36 0.80 8.80
N ALA A 181 -17.02 1.88 9.50
CA ALA A 181 -17.71 3.16 9.39
C ALA A 181 -17.57 3.78 7.99
N ILE A 182 -16.37 3.76 7.41
CA ILE A 182 -16.10 4.37 6.10
C ILE A 182 -16.47 3.46 4.92
N THR A 183 -16.65 2.16 5.13
CA THR A 183 -17.08 1.20 4.09
C THR A 183 -18.55 0.81 4.18
N GLY A 184 -19.36 1.49 5.01
CA GLY A 184 -20.81 1.29 5.07
C GLY A 184 -21.23 -0.10 5.57
N GLU A 185 -20.52 -0.65 6.55
CA GLU A 185 -20.85 -1.88 7.29
C GLU A 185 -21.19 -1.64 8.77
N GLY A 186 -21.68 -0.43 9.08
CA GLY A 186 -22.19 -0.05 10.40
C GLY A 186 -23.64 -0.48 10.66
#